data_AF-A0A8T1V5C0-F1
#
_entry.id   AF-A0A8T1V5C0-F1
#
_cell.length_a   1.000
_cell.length_b   1.000
_cell.length_c   1.000
_cell.angle_alpha   90.00
_cell.angle_beta   90.00
_cell.angle_gamma   90.00
#
_symmetry.space_group_name_H-M   'P 1'
#
loop_
_entity.id
_entity.type
_entity.pdbx_description
1 polymer ?
#
loop_
_entity_poly.entity_id
_entity_poly.type
_entity_poly.pdbx_seq_one_letter_code
_entity_poly.pdbx_strand_id
1 'polypeptide(L)'
;LQTFAKECKLPLVTISDLIRYRSRTETLVERTSENPTNLVTPFGEFLSVEYKSLVQDEQTFHALVFGDVKNHSEVPVFLVEDDFEAGLEAQWAQQQIARHGYGVVIYVHGSSQLMQISGELMARQSIFGMAMQIVRDLNINSVCLLSMKESNFDPSGFGVDVVGSKRLTTST
;
A
#
# COMPACT_ATOMS: atom_id res chain seq x y z
N LEU A 1 -5.06 -22.34 -23.36
CA LEU A 1 -4.16 -22.70 -22.24
C LEU A 1 -4.87 -23.53 -21.17
N GLN A 2 -6.02 -23.10 -20.62
CA GLN A 2 -6.73 -23.86 -19.58
C GLN A 2 -7.09 -25.30 -19.98
N THR A 3 -7.59 -25.53 -21.19
CA THR A 3 -7.91 -26.88 -21.69
C THR A 3 -6.68 -27.78 -21.78
N PHE A 4 -5.59 -27.26 -22.37
CA PHE A 4 -4.31 -27.97 -22.47
C PHE A 4 -3.69 -28.29 -21.11
N ALA A 5 -3.72 -27.35 -20.16
CA ALA A 5 -3.21 -27.58 -18.82
C ALA A 5 -3.99 -28.69 -18.10
N LYS A 6 -5.32 -28.76 -18.29
CA LYS A 6 -6.15 -29.85 -17.76
C LYS A 6 -5.83 -31.20 -18.40
N GLU A 7 -5.70 -31.24 -19.72
CA GLU A 7 -5.37 -32.47 -20.48
C GLU A 7 -4.00 -33.02 -20.09
N CYS A 8 -3.01 -32.13 -19.94
CA CYS A 8 -1.65 -32.50 -19.57
C CYS A 8 -1.39 -32.55 -18.05
N LYS A 9 -2.41 -32.33 -17.20
CA LYS A 9 -2.31 -32.28 -15.73
C LYS A 9 -1.22 -31.34 -15.21
N LEU A 10 -1.08 -30.18 -15.86
CA LEU A 10 -0.12 -29.16 -15.48
C LEU A 10 -0.79 -28.11 -14.58
N PRO A 11 -0.14 -27.68 -13.49
CA PRO A 11 -0.62 -26.55 -12.70
C PRO A 11 -0.57 -25.27 -13.55
N LEU A 12 -1.69 -24.55 -13.60
CA LEU A 12 -1.80 -23.25 -14.25
C LEU A 12 -2.03 -22.19 -13.18
N VAL A 13 -1.05 -21.31 -13.00
CA VAL A 13 -1.07 -20.23 -12.01
C VAL A 13 -0.83 -18.89 -12.71
N THR A 14 -1.45 -17.81 -12.23
CA THR A 14 -1.23 -16.48 -12.78
C THR A 14 -0.09 -15.75 -12.06
N ILE A 15 0.49 -14.74 -12.70
CA ILE A 15 1.47 -13.87 -12.03
C ILE A 15 0.82 -13.15 -10.84
N SER A 16 -0.44 -12.73 -10.94
CA SER A 16 -1.17 -12.12 -9.83
C SER A 16 -1.29 -13.06 -8.63
N ASP A 17 -1.52 -14.36 -8.85
CA ASP A 17 -1.56 -15.34 -7.76
C ASP A 17 -0.19 -15.51 -7.10
N LEU A 18 0.89 -15.50 -7.88
CA LEU A 18 2.25 -15.52 -7.36
C LEU A 18 2.57 -14.27 -6.55
N ILE A 19 2.20 -13.08 -7.03
CA ILE A 19 2.40 -11.82 -6.29
C ILE A 19 1.67 -11.88 -4.94
N ARG A 20 0.40 -12.31 -4.92
CA ARG A 20 -0.38 -12.49 -3.69
C ARG A 20 0.23 -13.54 -2.76
N TYR A 21 0.70 -14.66 -3.30
CA TYR A 21 1.35 -15.70 -2.51
C TYR A 21 2.61 -15.15 -1.83
N ARG A 22 3.53 -14.57 -2.60
CA ARG A 22 4.79 -14.00 -2.08
C ARG A 22 4.53 -12.89 -1.06
N SER A 23 3.60 -11.97 -1.34
CA SER A 23 3.23 -10.91 -0.37
C SER A 23 2.72 -11.47 0.97
N ARG A 24 2.07 -12.65 0.96
CA ARG A 24 1.60 -13.30 2.19
C ARG A 24 2.69 -14.08 2.91
N THR A 25 3.57 -14.76 2.18
CA THR A 25 4.48 -15.78 2.74
C THR A 25 5.92 -15.32 2.88
N GLU A 26 6.35 -14.29 2.14
CA GLU A 26 7.71 -13.76 2.14
C GLU A 26 7.74 -12.36 2.76
N THR A 27 8.88 -11.96 3.31
CA THR A 27 9.13 -10.56 3.71
C THR A 27 9.65 -9.81 2.49
N LEU A 28 8.91 -8.79 2.04
CA LEU A 28 9.22 -8.00 0.84
C LEU A 28 9.63 -6.56 1.16
N VAL A 29 9.35 -6.10 2.38
CA VAL A 29 9.77 -4.79 2.88
C VAL A 29 10.43 -4.94 4.24
N GLU A 30 11.37 -4.05 4.53
CA GLU A 30 12.06 -3.97 5.82
C GLU A 30 12.02 -2.54 6.33
N ARG A 31 11.73 -2.38 7.62
CA ARG A 31 11.75 -1.08 8.29
C ARG A 31 13.18 -0.56 8.39
N THR A 32 13.44 0.68 7.95
CA THR A 32 14.81 1.24 7.91
C THR A 32 15.26 1.81 9.25
N SER A 33 14.32 2.25 10.10
CA SER A 33 14.58 2.81 11.43
C SER A 33 13.73 2.13 12.49
N GLU A 34 14.35 1.72 13.60
CA GLU A 34 13.65 1.15 14.76
C GLU A 34 12.62 2.15 15.34
N ASN A 35 12.93 3.44 15.33
CA ASN A 35 12.08 4.48 15.91
C ASN A 35 11.41 5.33 14.82
N PRO A 36 10.09 5.56 14.90
CA PRO A 36 9.41 6.56 14.09
C PRO A 36 9.93 7.96 14.39
N THR A 37 9.85 8.85 13.40
CA THR A 37 10.17 10.27 13.55
C THR A 37 8.88 11.10 13.59
N ASN A 38 8.78 12.05 14.51
CA ASN A 38 7.66 12.99 14.53
C ASN A 38 7.76 13.94 13.33
N LEU A 39 6.68 14.05 12.57
CA LEU A 39 6.53 14.96 11.44
C LEU A 39 5.35 15.89 11.68
N VAL A 40 5.64 17.19 11.80
CA VAL A 40 4.59 18.22 11.93
C VAL A 40 4.21 18.68 10.52
N THR A 41 2.94 18.52 10.18
CA THR A 41 2.36 19.02 8.91
C THR A 41 1.30 20.07 9.20
N PRO A 42 0.83 20.85 8.20
CA PRO A 42 -0.30 21.77 8.38
C PRO A 42 -1.60 21.09 8.83
N PHE A 43 -1.68 19.76 8.73
CA PHE A 43 -2.87 18.96 9.09
C PHE A 43 -2.75 18.31 10.47
N GLY A 44 -1.58 18.40 11.12
CA GLY A 44 -1.33 17.89 12.47
C GLY A 44 -0.01 17.13 12.59
N GLU A 45 0.16 16.41 13.69
CA GLU A 45 1.36 15.62 13.98
C GLU A 45 1.20 14.18 13.48
N PHE A 46 2.15 13.72 12.68
CA PHE A 46 2.22 12.37 12.16
C PHE A 46 3.49 11.68 12.69
N LEU A 47 3.43 10.37 12.83
CA LEU A 47 4.60 9.53 12.98
C LEU A 47 5.03 9.04 11.60
N SER A 48 6.26 9.35 11.20
CA SER A 48 6.85 8.85 9.96
C SER A 48 7.65 7.58 10.22
N VAL A 49 7.32 6.52 9.50
CA VAL A 49 8.05 5.26 9.50
C VAL A 49 8.49 4.94 8.07
N GLU A 50 9.79 4.74 7.88
CA GLU A 50 10.36 4.41 6.58
C GLU A 50 10.61 2.90 6.45
N TYR A 51 10.33 2.40 5.25
CA TYR A 51 10.56 1.03 4.83
C TYR A 51 11.28 1.03 3.49
N LYS A 52 12.17 0.06 3.28
CA LYS A 52 12.79 -0.21 1.98
C LYS A 52 12.24 -1.52 1.42
N SER A 53 12.14 -1.60 0.11
CA SER A 53 11.86 -2.85 -0.60
C SER A 53 13.08 -3.78 -0.52
N LEU A 54 12.84 -5.07 -0.32
CA LEU A 54 13.86 -6.13 -0.38
C LEU A 54 13.98 -6.75 -1.78
N VAL A 55 13.07 -6.38 -2.69
CA VAL A 55 13.03 -6.91 -4.06
C VAL A 55 13.46 -5.88 -5.10
N GLN A 56 13.50 -4.59 -4.75
CA GLN A 56 13.90 -3.53 -5.65
C GLN A 56 14.60 -2.39 -4.89
N ASP A 57 15.89 -2.21 -5.15
CA ASP A 57 16.78 -1.36 -4.36
C ASP A 57 16.36 0.12 -4.30
N GLU A 58 15.80 0.66 -5.39
CA GLU A 58 15.39 2.07 -5.48
C GLU A 58 13.97 2.34 -4.95
N GLN A 59 13.27 1.31 -4.48
CA GLN A 59 11.89 1.44 -4.01
C GLN A 59 11.84 1.56 -2.49
N THR A 60 11.36 2.71 -2.02
CA THR A 60 11.14 2.98 -0.59
C THR A 60 9.69 3.38 -0.33
N PHE A 61 9.27 3.22 0.92
CA PHE A 61 7.95 3.56 1.40
C PHE A 61 8.05 4.42 2.65
N HIS A 62 7.27 5.48 2.72
CA HIS A 62 7.13 6.28 3.94
C HIS A 62 5.68 6.21 4.42
N ALA A 63 5.47 5.57 5.57
CA ALA A 63 4.17 5.51 6.22
C ALA A 63 4.05 6.66 7.22
N LEU A 64 3.17 7.62 6.93
CA LEU A 64 2.74 8.64 7.88
C LEU A 64 1.52 8.14 8.63
N VAL A 65 1.68 7.93 9.93
CA VAL A 65 0.63 7.46 10.84
C VAL A 65 0.08 8.63 11.63
N PHE A 66 -1.22 8.83 11.58
CA PHE A 66 -1.94 9.81 12.39
C PHE A 66 -2.73 9.08 13.48
N GLY A 67 -2.69 9.60 14.71
CA GLY A 67 -3.41 9.00 15.85
C GLY A 67 -2.93 7.59 16.20
N ASP A 68 -3.76 6.86 16.95
CA ASP A 68 -3.53 5.44 17.27
C ASP A 68 -4.26 4.54 16.27
N VAL A 69 -3.50 3.72 15.54
CA VAL A 69 -4.01 2.77 14.53
C VAL A 69 -3.86 1.32 15.01
N LYS A 70 -3.20 1.09 16.14
CA LYS A 70 -2.79 -0.25 16.56
C LYS A 70 -4.01 -1.05 17.03
N ASN A 71 -4.15 -2.27 16.50
CA ASN A 71 -5.30 -3.16 16.73
C ASN A 71 -6.66 -2.56 16.30
N HIS A 72 -6.67 -1.47 15.52
CA HIS A 72 -7.90 -0.94 14.95
C HIS A 72 -8.33 -1.74 13.71
N SER A 73 -9.64 -1.74 13.49
CA SER A 73 -10.26 -2.26 12.28
C SER A 73 -10.75 -1.11 11.41
N GLU A 74 -10.91 -1.37 10.11
CA GLU A 74 -11.38 -0.41 9.12
C GLU A 74 -10.53 0.87 9.06
N VAL A 75 -9.22 0.75 9.34
CA VAL A 75 -8.31 1.91 9.35
C VAL A 75 -8.21 2.48 7.94
N PRO A 76 -8.43 3.80 7.74
CA PRO A 76 -8.27 4.39 6.43
C PRO A 76 -6.79 4.40 6.03
N VAL A 77 -6.50 3.81 4.87
CA VAL A 77 -5.15 3.77 4.30
C VAL A 77 -5.18 4.37 2.90
N PHE A 78 -4.33 5.37 2.67
CA PHE A 78 -4.17 6.01 1.37
C PHE A 78 -2.79 5.72 0.81
N LEU A 79 -2.70 5.22 -0.43
CA LEU A 79 -1.43 5.04 -1.13
C LEU A 79 -1.21 6.22 -2.08
N VAL A 80 -0.10 6.94 -1.92
CA VAL A 80 0.31 8.04 -2.79
C VAL A 80 1.49 7.57 -3.61
N GLU A 81 1.30 7.47 -4.93
CA GLU A 81 2.39 7.22 -5.88
C GLU A 81 3.07 8.57 -6.18
N ASP A 82 4.35 8.69 -5.83
CA ASP A 82 5.23 9.85 -6.12
C ASP A 82 5.09 11.11 -5.23
N ASP A 83 6.18 11.91 -5.25
CA ASP A 83 6.61 13.04 -4.41
C ASP A 83 5.94 13.22 -3.03
N PHE A 84 6.73 12.91 -1.99
CA PHE A 84 6.47 13.23 -0.58
C PHE A 84 6.21 14.74 -0.35
N GLU A 85 6.70 15.60 -1.26
CA GLU A 85 6.62 17.05 -1.15
C GLU A 85 5.44 17.64 -1.93
N ALA A 86 4.41 18.05 -1.18
CA ALA A 86 3.41 19.05 -1.58
C ALA A 86 2.47 18.73 -2.76
N GLY A 87 2.45 17.51 -3.29
CA GLY A 87 1.43 17.09 -4.25
C GLY A 87 0.01 17.27 -3.71
N LEU A 88 -0.93 17.67 -4.57
CA LEU A 88 -2.34 17.89 -4.18
C LEU A 88 -2.97 16.63 -3.59
N GLU A 89 -2.64 15.46 -4.15
CA GLU A 89 -3.07 14.15 -3.63
C GLU A 89 -2.52 13.86 -2.23
N ALA A 90 -1.24 14.14 -2.01
CA ALA A 90 -0.59 13.98 -0.70
C ALA A 90 -1.23 14.86 0.37
N GLN A 91 -1.44 16.15 0.07
CA GLN A 91 -2.07 17.09 0.99
C GLN A 91 -3.51 16.68 1.30
N TRP A 92 -4.27 16.25 0.29
CA TRP A 92 -5.62 15.74 0.49
C TRP A 92 -5.66 14.46 1.31
N ALA A 93 -4.76 13.50 1.06
CA ALA A 93 -4.66 12.28 1.85
C ALA A 93 -4.39 12.61 3.33
N GLN A 94 -3.39 13.44 3.62
CA GLN A 94 -3.08 13.88 4.98
C GLN A 94 -4.27 14.59 5.64
N GLN A 95 -4.94 15.50 4.92
CA GLN A 95 -6.11 16.21 5.43
C GLN A 95 -7.26 15.26 5.76
N GLN A 96 -7.56 14.29 4.89
CA GLN A 96 -8.65 13.34 5.11
C GLN A 96 -8.36 12.42 6.30
N ILE A 97 -7.13 11.92 6.40
CA ILE A 97 -6.69 11.10 7.53
C ILE A 97 -6.75 11.90 8.85
N ALA A 98 -6.24 13.12 8.86
CA ALA A 98 -6.30 13.99 10.02
C ALA A 98 -7.74 14.31 10.46
N ARG A 99 -8.66 14.53 9.50
CA ARG A 99 -10.09 14.74 9.78
C ARG A 99 -10.78 13.49 10.32
N HIS A 100 -10.34 12.30 9.93
CA HIS A 100 -10.83 11.03 10.48
C HIS A 100 -10.38 10.83 11.93
N GLY A 101 -9.22 11.39 12.29
CA GLY A 101 -8.65 11.33 13.65
C GLY A 101 -7.63 10.21 13.84
N TYR A 102 -7.58 9.23 12.94
CA TYR A 102 -6.54 8.22 12.85
C TYR A 102 -6.43 7.65 11.43
N GLY A 103 -5.27 7.11 11.07
CA GLY A 103 -5.08 6.43 9.78
C GLY A 103 -3.66 6.50 9.27
N VAL A 104 -3.45 6.01 8.04
CA VAL A 104 -2.11 5.89 7.46
C VAL A 104 -2.09 6.43 6.02
N VAL A 105 -1.10 7.26 5.71
CA VAL A 105 -0.74 7.63 4.34
C VAL A 105 0.58 6.94 4.00
N ILE A 106 0.61 6.13 2.94
CA ILE A 106 1.81 5.44 2.48
C ILE A 106 2.27 6.09 1.19
N TYR A 107 3.41 6.77 1.26
CA TYR A 107 4.11 7.28 0.09
C TYR A 107 4.94 6.17 -0.52
N VAL A 108 4.84 6.02 -1.84
CA VAL A 108 5.60 5.03 -2.60
C VAL A 108 6.58 5.77 -3.50
N HIS A 109 7.87 5.63 -3.21
CA HIS A 109 8.94 6.11 -4.08
C HIS A 109 9.40 5.00 -5.04
N GLY A 110 9.87 5.37 -6.23
CA GLY A 110 10.36 4.40 -7.23
C GLY A 110 9.25 3.62 -7.97
N SER A 111 7.98 4.01 -7.85
CA SER A 111 6.85 3.34 -8.52
C SER A 111 6.97 3.36 -10.04
N SER A 112 7.33 4.51 -10.62
CA SER A 112 7.48 4.71 -12.07
C SER A 112 8.49 3.76 -12.72
N GLN A 113 9.61 3.48 -12.05
CA GLN A 113 10.64 2.58 -12.57
C GLN A 113 10.13 1.13 -12.60
N LEU A 114 9.46 0.68 -11.53
CA LEU A 114 8.90 -0.67 -11.49
C LEU A 114 7.83 -0.87 -12.57
N MET A 115 7.02 0.16 -12.87
CA MET A 115 6.03 0.13 -13.95
C MET A 115 6.66 -0.05 -15.32
N GLN A 116 7.80 0.58 -15.58
CA GLN A 116 8.53 0.41 -16.85
C GLN A 116 9.10 -1.00 -17.02
N ILE A 117 9.53 -1.63 -15.93
CA ILE A 117 10.16 -2.96 -15.96
C ILE A 117 9.10 -4.08 -16.06
N SER A 118 8.06 -4.01 -15.22
CA SER A 118 7.13 -5.14 -15.00
C SER A 118 5.77 -4.96 -15.67
N GLY A 119 5.50 -3.77 -16.22
CA GLY A 119 4.16 -3.35 -16.65
C GLY A 119 3.29 -2.87 -15.48
N GLU A 120 2.37 -1.96 -15.79
CA GLU A 120 1.55 -1.22 -14.81
C GLU A 120 0.79 -2.13 -13.83
N LEU A 121 0.10 -3.16 -14.33
CA LEU A 121 -0.72 -4.02 -13.48
C LEU A 121 0.13 -4.81 -12.46
N MET A 122 1.25 -5.38 -12.90
CA MET A 122 2.13 -6.19 -12.05
C MET A 122 2.85 -5.31 -11.02
N ALA A 123 3.32 -4.15 -11.46
CA ALA A 123 3.93 -3.15 -10.58
C ALA A 123 2.97 -2.72 -9.47
N ARG A 124 1.72 -2.36 -9.82
CA ARG A 124 0.72 -1.96 -8.83
C ARG A 124 0.35 -3.06 -7.85
N GLN A 125 0.19 -4.30 -8.31
CA GLN A 125 -0.06 -5.44 -7.42
C GLN A 125 1.11 -5.69 -6.47
N SER A 126 2.35 -5.55 -6.95
CA SER A 126 3.55 -5.69 -6.13
C SER A 126 3.64 -4.60 -5.06
N ILE A 127 3.49 -3.33 -5.47
CA ILE A 127 3.45 -2.15 -4.58
C ILE A 127 2.37 -2.32 -3.51
N PHE A 128 1.17 -2.72 -3.91
CA PHE A 128 0.07 -2.96 -3.00
C PHE A 128 0.38 -4.06 -1.99
N GLY A 129 0.97 -5.17 -2.45
CA GLY A 129 1.36 -6.25 -1.57
C GLY A 129 2.40 -5.84 -0.53
N MET A 130 3.36 -4.99 -0.90
CA MET A 130 4.34 -4.41 0.02
C MET A 130 3.69 -3.43 1.01
N ALA A 131 2.79 -2.56 0.54
CA ALA A 131 2.03 -1.67 1.41
C ALA A 131 1.18 -2.43 2.43
N MET A 132 0.59 -3.57 2.05
CA MET A 132 -0.14 -4.41 3.01
C MET A 132 0.79 -5.07 4.04
N GLN A 133 2.05 -5.35 3.70
CA GLN A 133 3.02 -5.78 4.72
C GLN A 133 3.32 -4.67 5.73
N ILE A 134 3.44 -3.42 5.28
CA ILE A 134 3.61 -2.25 6.15
C ILE A 134 2.41 -2.12 7.10
N VAL A 135 1.19 -2.26 6.60
CA VAL A 135 -0.03 -2.24 7.43
C VAL A 135 0.00 -3.34 8.50
N ARG A 136 0.49 -4.55 8.18
CA ARG A 136 0.68 -5.63 9.16
C ARG A 136 1.75 -5.30 10.19
N ASP A 137 2.86 -4.69 9.78
CA ASP A 137 3.93 -4.25 10.69
C ASP A 137 3.43 -3.19 11.68
N LEU A 138 2.58 -2.27 11.21
CA LEU A 138 1.86 -1.30 12.05
C LEU A 138 0.79 -1.93 12.95
N ASN A 139 0.57 -3.25 12.85
CA ASN A 139 -0.33 -4.04 13.67
C ASN A 139 -1.80 -3.56 13.58
N ILE A 140 -2.26 -3.32 12.34
CA ILE A 140 -3.63 -2.97 11.98
C ILE A 140 -4.40 -4.25 11.60
N ASN A 141 -5.64 -4.41 12.09
CA ASN A 141 -6.43 -5.63 11.86
C ASN A 141 -7.08 -5.65 10.47
N SER A 142 -7.63 -4.52 10.04
CA SER A 142 -8.26 -4.38 8.73
C SER A 142 -8.22 -2.94 8.24
N VAL A 143 -8.33 -2.76 6.92
CA VAL A 143 -8.19 -1.44 6.27
C VAL A 143 -9.34 -1.10 5.35
N CYS A 144 -9.65 0.20 5.31
CA CYS A 144 -10.45 0.81 4.26
C CYS A 144 -9.52 1.57 3.31
N LEU A 145 -9.42 1.12 2.06
CA LEU A 145 -8.54 1.75 1.08
C LEU A 145 -9.17 3.05 0.57
N LEU A 146 -8.39 4.11 0.59
CA LEU A 146 -8.74 5.39 0.00
C LEU A 146 -7.91 5.60 -1.26
N SER A 147 -8.57 5.95 -2.36
CA SER A 147 -7.87 6.26 -3.61
C SER A 147 -8.60 7.32 -4.43
N MET A 148 -7.83 8.07 -5.22
CA MET A 148 -8.34 8.98 -6.24
C MET A 148 -8.60 8.26 -7.58
N LYS A 149 -7.88 7.17 -7.83
CA LYS A 149 -7.96 6.37 -9.08
C LYS A 149 -8.67 5.05 -8.81
N GLU A 150 -9.32 4.51 -9.84
CA GLU A 150 -9.83 3.15 -9.76
C GLU A 150 -8.67 2.15 -9.82
N SER A 151 -8.67 1.22 -8.87
CA SER A 151 -7.80 0.05 -8.95
C SER A 151 -8.46 -1.01 -9.81
N ASN A 152 -7.76 -1.45 -10.85
CA ASN A 152 -8.22 -2.49 -11.77
C ASN A 152 -7.90 -3.92 -11.28
N PHE A 153 -7.47 -4.10 -10.03
CA PHE A 153 -7.19 -5.41 -9.47
C PHE A 153 -7.91 -5.63 -8.14
N ASP A 154 -8.22 -6.90 -7.88
CA ASP A 154 -8.84 -7.32 -6.62
C ASP A 154 -7.82 -7.22 -5.46
N PRO A 155 -8.09 -6.36 -4.44
CA PRO A 155 -7.21 -6.15 -3.30
C PRO A 155 -7.23 -7.32 -2.29
N SER A 156 -8.05 -8.34 -2.52
CA SER A 156 -8.07 -9.52 -1.66
C SER A 156 -6.80 -10.38 -1.79
N GLY A 157 -6.47 -11.12 -0.73
CA GLY A 157 -5.42 -12.13 -0.75
C GLY A 157 -4.00 -11.60 -0.55
N PHE A 158 -3.82 -10.40 -0.02
CA PHE A 158 -2.50 -9.83 0.33
C PHE A 158 -2.15 -9.92 1.82
N GLY A 159 -2.94 -10.68 2.59
CA GLY A 159 -2.66 -10.97 4.00
C GLY A 159 -3.17 -9.91 4.99
N VAL A 160 -3.90 -8.91 4.52
CA VAL A 160 -4.65 -7.94 5.32
C VAL A 160 -6.11 -7.99 4.86
N ASP A 161 -7.04 -7.87 5.81
CA ASP A 161 -8.46 -7.78 5.51
C ASP A 161 -8.80 -6.38 5.00
N VAL A 162 -9.11 -6.29 3.70
CA VAL A 162 -9.56 -5.05 3.06
C VAL A 162 -11.09 -5.04 3.08
N VAL A 163 -11.66 -4.27 4.01
CA VAL A 163 -13.12 -4.22 4.23
C VAL A 163 -13.86 -3.40 3.16
N GLY A 164 -13.14 -2.52 2.46
CA GLY A 164 -13.72 -1.71 1.39
C GLY A 164 -12.69 -0.81 0.71
N SER A 165 -13.09 -0.28 -0.44
CA SER A 165 -12.39 0.78 -1.15
C SER A 165 -13.35 1.94 -1.35
N LYS A 166 -12.96 3.14 -0.92
CA LYS A 166 -13.73 4.36 -1.12
C LYS A 166 -12.97 5.28 -2.07
N ARG A 167 -13.61 5.58 -3.19
CA ARG A 167 -13.15 6.65 -4.08
C ARG A 167 -13.46 7.98 -3.44
N LEU A 168 -12.44 8.81 -3.27
CA LEU A 168 -12.63 10.18 -2.81
C LEU A 168 -12.86 11.06 -4.02
N THR A 169 -14.11 11.50 -4.22
CA THR A 169 -14.42 12.51 -5.23
C THR A 169 -14.06 13.88 -4.67
N THR A 170 -13.27 14.64 -5.42
CA THR A 170 -13.04 16.06 -5.15
C THR A 170 -14.34 16.80 -5.43
N SER A 171 -15.20 16.97 -4.43
CA SER A 171 -16.32 17.90 -4.55
C SER A 171 -15.74 19.30 -4.71
N THR A 172 -16.07 19.89 -5.86
CA THR A 172 -15.74 21.24 -6.33
C THR A 172 -16.17 22.32 -5.35
#